data_AF-A0A831QJQ9-F1
#
_entry.id   AF-A0A831QJQ9-F1
#
_cell.length_a   1.000
_cell.length_b   1.000
_cell.length_c   1.000
_cell.angle_alpha   90.00
_cell.angle_beta   90.00
_cell.angle_gamma   90.00
#
_symmetry.space_group_name_H-M   'P 1'
#
loop_
_entity.id
_entity.type
_entity.pdbx_description
1 polymer ?
#
loop_
_entity_poly.entity_id
_entity_poly.type
_entity_poly.pdbx_seq_one_letter_code
_entity_poly.pdbx_strand_id
1 'polypeptide(L)'
;MTKTEQNLLDAFAGESQANRKYLAFAKQADKEGHAQAAKLFRAAAEAETVHAHAHLKTLGGINSTTENLKEAIAGETHEYKDMY
;
A
#
# COMPACT_ATOMS: atom_id res chain seq x y z
N MET A 1 8.03 19.47 5.38
CA MET A 1 6.75 18.78 5.64
C MET A 1 6.13 19.35 6.90
N THR A 2 4.82 19.57 6.89
CA THR A 2 4.03 19.87 8.08
C THR A 2 3.85 18.60 8.92
N LYS A 3 3.45 18.75 10.19
CA LYS A 3 3.09 17.61 11.05
C LYS A 3 1.96 16.77 10.43
N THR A 4 1.00 17.41 9.76
CA THR A 4 -0.10 16.74 9.08
C THR A 4 0.37 15.92 7.89
N GLU A 5 1.28 16.46 7.07
CA GLU A 5 1.87 15.73 5.95
C GLU A 5 2.65 14.50 6.43
N GLN A 6 3.43 14.63 7.50
CA GLN A 6 4.14 13.49 8.09
C GLN A 6 3.16 12.42 8.59
N ASN A 7 2.11 12.82 9.31
CA ASN A 7 1.09 11.88 9.79
C ASN A 7 0.39 11.14 8.64
N LEU A 8 0.13 11.81 7.51
CA LEU A 8 -0.47 11.20 6.33
C LEU A 8 0.49 10.21 5.65
N LEU A 9 1.79 10.51 5.61
CA LEU A 9 2.80 9.60 5.08
C LEU A 9 2.94 8.36 5.97
N ASP A 10 2.98 8.55 7.29
CA ASP A 10 3.05 7.46 8.26
C ASP A 10 1.79 6.57 8.16
N ALA A 11 0.60 7.18 8.02
CA ALA A 11 -0.64 6.46 7.77
C ALA A 11 -0.60 5.69 6.45
N PHE A 12 -0.21 6.33 5.34
CA PHE A 12 -0.06 5.66 4.05
C PHE A 12 0.87 4.44 4.13
N ALA A 13 2.00 4.57 4.82
CA ALA A 13 2.94 3.46 5.04
C ALA A 13 2.30 2.35 5.90
N GLY A 14 1.61 2.71 6.97
CA GLY A 14 0.90 1.77 7.86
C GLY A 14 -0.17 0.96 7.12
N GLU A 15 -1.04 1.63 6.37
CA GLU A 15 -2.11 1.01 5.60
C GLU A 15 -1.57 0.11 4.48
N SER A 16 -0.49 0.55 3.81
CA SER A 16 0.19 -0.26 2.78
C SER A 16 0.76 -1.56 3.38
N GLN A 17 1.37 -1.48 4.56
CA GLN A 17 1.89 -2.66 5.27
C GLN A 17 0.76 -3.58 5.77
N ALA A 18 -0.34 -3.01 6.28
CA ALA A 18 -1.51 -3.76 6.73
C ALA A 18 -2.13 -4.56 5.57
N ASN A 19 -2.35 -3.91 4.43
CA ASN A 19 -2.81 -4.56 3.20
C ASN A 19 -1.92 -5.77 2.81
N ARG A 20 -0.60 -5.58 2.73
CA ARG A 20 0.32 -6.67 2.37
C ARG A 20 0.29 -7.82 3.37
N LYS A 21 0.22 -7.53 4.68
CA LYS A 21 0.06 -8.54 5.74
C LYS A 21 -1.24 -9.31 5.58
N TYR A 22 -2.37 -8.63 5.39
CA TYR A 22 -3.68 -9.29 5.28
C TYR A 22 -3.78 -10.17 4.04
N LEU A 23 -3.19 -9.78 2.91
CA LEU A 23 -3.12 -10.68 1.74
C LEU A 23 -2.25 -11.93 2.02
N ALA A 24 -1.16 -11.79 2.79
CA ALA A 24 -0.35 -12.94 3.20
C ALA A 24 -1.13 -13.86 4.17
N PHE A 25 -1.86 -13.28 5.13
CA PHE A 25 -2.71 -14.04 6.06
C PHE A 25 -3.86 -14.74 5.36
N ALA A 26 -4.48 -14.10 4.35
CA ALA A 26 -5.49 -14.74 3.52
C ALA A 26 -4.94 -16.00 2.83
N LYS A 27 -3.75 -15.93 2.24
CA LYS A 27 -3.08 -17.09 1.61
C LYS A 27 -2.80 -18.19 2.62
N GLN A 28 -2.41 -17.85 3.84
CA GLN A 28 -2.18 -18.84 4.89
C GLN A 28 -3.50 -19.51 5.32
N ALA A 29 -4.56 -18.73 5.51
CA ALA A 29 -5.89 -19.24 5.83
C ALA A 29 -6.45 -20.16 4.74
N ASP A 30 -6.18 -19.89 3.45
CA ASP A 30 -6.56 -20.82 2.36
C ASP A 30 -5.82 -22.16 2.50
N LYS A 31 -4.52 -22.15 2.80
CA LYS A 31 -3.70 -23.38 2.97
C LYS A 31 -4.20 -24.23 4.13
N GLU A 32 -4.72 -23.60 5.17
CA GLU A 32 -5.27 -24.26 6.36
C GLU A 32 -6.74 -24.68 6.19
N GLY A 33 -7.37 -24.38 5.04
CA GLY A 33 -8.77 -24.71 4.78
C GLY A 33 -9.79 -23.76 5.42
N HIS A 34 -9.35 -22.61 5.93
CA HIS A 34 -10.18 -21.60 6.59
C HIS A 34 -10.74 -20.57 5.60
N ALA A 35 -11.62 -21.00 4.69
CA ALA A 35 -12.13 -20.17 3.59
C ALA A 35 -12.78 -18.84 4.04
N GLN A 36 -13.51 -18.85 5.16
CA GLN A 36 -14.18 -17.64 5.67
C GLN A 36 -13.17 -16.62 6.23
N ALA A 37 -12.13 -17.09 6.93
CA ALA A 37 -11.06 -16.23 7.42
C ALA A 37 -10.26 -15.65 6.25
N ALA A 38 -9.97 -16.47 5.23
CA ALA A 38 -9.30 -16.00 4.02
C ALA A 38 -10.11 -14.92 3.29
N LYS A 39 -11.44 -15.10 3.20
CA LYS A 39 -12.35 -14.08 2.64
C LYS A 39 -12.33 -12.78 3.46
N LEU A 40 -12.37 -12.89 4.78
CA LEU A 40 -12.31 -11.73 5.68
C LEU A 40 -11.00 -10.95 5.51
N PHE A 41 -9.86 -11.64 5.50
CA PHE A 41 -8.55 -11.00 5.32
C PHE A 41 -8.43 -10.30 3.96
N ARG A 42 -8.95 -10.90 2.88
CA ARG A 42 -8.98 -10.21 1.58
C ARG A 42 -9.85 -8.97 1.62
N ALA A 43 -11.03 -9.04 2.22
CA ALA A 43 -11.92 -7.88 2.36
C ALA A 43 -11.27 -6.76 3.18
N ALA A 44 -10.58 -7.10 4.28
CA ALA A 44 -9.81 -6.13 5.07
C ALA A 44 -8.67 -5.53 4.24
N ALA A 45 -7.93 -6.33 3.48
CA ALA A 45 -6.88 -5.82 2.60
C ALA A 45 -7.41 -4.80 1.59
N GLU A 46 -8.55 -5.07 0.94
CA GLU A 46 -9.19 -4.10 0.03
C GLU A 46 -9.57 -2.80 0.75
N ALA A 47 -10.04 -2.88 2.00
CA ALA A 47 -10.32 -1.68 2.80
C ALA A 47 -9.04 -0.85 3.06
N GLU A 48 -7.92 -1.50 3.41
CA GLU A 48 -6.67 -0.77 3.63
C GLU A 48 -6.10 -0.18 2.34
N THR A 49 -6.37 -0.78 1.18
CA THR A 49 -6.05 -0.14 -0.11
C THR A 49 -6.84 1.15 -0.30
N VAL A 50 -8.12 1.18 0.08
CA VAL A 50 -8.93 2.40 0.03
C VAL A 50 -8.38 3.47 0.97
N HIS A 51 -8.02 3.09 2.20
CA HIS A 51 -7.42 4.03 3.18
C HIS A 51 -6.08 4.58 2.69
N ALA A 52 -5.17 3.72 2.22
CA ALA A 52 -3.88 4.13 1.68
C ALA A 52 -4.04 5.10 0.50
N HIS A 53 -4.89 4.79 -0.47
CA HIS A 53 -5.14 5.68 -1.61
C HIS A 53 -5.76 7.02 -1.19
N ALA A 54 -6.62 7.04 -0.17
CA ALA A 54 -7.17 8.29 0.35
C ALA A 54 -6.07 9.20 0.95
N HIS A 55 -5.15 8.63 1.73
CA HIS A 55 -4.00 9.36 2.27
C HIS A 55 -3.06 9.85 1.16
N LEU A 56 -2.70 8.98 0.21
CA LEU A 56 -1.83 9.33 -0.91
C LEU A 56 -2.44 10.44 -1.79
N LYS A 57 -3.75 10.37 -2.07
CA LYS A 57 -4.47 11.42 -2.78
C LYS A 57 -4.45 12.74 -2.02
N THR A 58 -4.63 12.71 -0.70
CA THR A 58 -4.59 13.91 0.15
C THR A 58 -3.20 14.55 0.16
N LEU A 59 -2.15 13.75 0.04
CA LEU A 59 -0.76 14.19 -0.10
C LEU A 59 -0.41 14.71 -1.51
N GLY A 60 -1.31 14.59 -2.49
CA GLY A 60 -1.01 14.92 -3.89
C GLY A 60 -0.12 13.90 -4.60
N GLY A 61 -0.01 12.68 -4.09
CA GLY A 61 0.79 11.59 -4.67
C GLY A 61 0.10 10.82 -5.80
N ILE A 62 -1.05 11.30 -6.30
CA ILE A 62 -1.74 10.70 -7.45
C ILE A 62 -1.94 11.78 -8.51
N ASN A 63 -1.09 11.75 -9.54
CA ASN A 63 -1.01 12.75 -10.60
C ASN A 63 -1.43 12.16 -11.95
N SER A 64 -1.11 12.84 -13.07
CA SER A 64 -1.37 12.29 -14.40
C SER A 64 -0.60 10.98 -14.63
N THR A 65 -1.07 10.12 -15.54
CA THR A 65 -0.38 8.86 -15.86
C THR A 65 1.08 9.09 -16.25
N THR A 66 1.39 10.15 -16.99
CA THR A 66 2.76 10.49 -17.38
C THR A 66 3.62 10.86 -16.17
N GLU A 67 3.09 11.58 -15.20
CA GLU A 67 3.81 11.94 -13.97
C GLU A 67 4.03 10.73 -13.09
N ASN A 68 3.00 9.91 -12.87
CA ASN A 68 3.10 8.69 -12.05
C ASN A 68 4.10 7.68 -12.67
N LEU A 69 4.18 7.58 -14.00
CA LEU A 69 5.18 6.76 -14.68
C LEU A 69 6.61 7.25 -14.42
N LYS A 70 6.84 8.58 -14.43
CA LYS A 70 8.16 9.16 -14.12
C LYS A 70 8.55 8.89 -12.67
N GLU A 71 7.60 9.03 -11.75
CA GLU A 71 7.80 8.71 -10.33
C GLU A 71 8.19 7.24 -10.14
N ALA A 72 7.44 6.31 -10.75
CA ALA A 72 7.75 4.88 -10.69
C ALA A 72 9.14 4.56 -11.27
N ILE A 73 9.49 5.10 -12.45
CA ILE A 73 10.81 4.88 -13.06
C ILE A 73 11.92 5.42 -12.16
N ALA A 74 11.74 6.59 -11.56
CA ALA A 74 12.73 7.17 -10.65
C ALA A 74 12.93 6.30 -9.41
N GLY A 75 11.84 5.81 -8.81
CA GLY A 75 11.87 4.88 -7.67
C GLY A 75 12.63 3.60 -7.99
N GLU A 76 12.21 2.87 -9.03
CA GLU A 76 12.86 1.61 -9.46
C GLU A 76 14.34 1.81 -9.82
N THR A 77 14.68 2.95 -10.46
CA THR A 77 16.07 3.26 -10.81
C THR A 77 16.93 3.46 -9.56
N HIS A 78 16.40 4.11 -8.53
CA HIS A 78 17.11 4.29 -7.26
C HIS A 78 17.31 2.95 -6.56
N GLU A 79 16.28 2.11 -6.51
CA GLU A 79 16.38 0.77 -5.90
C GLU A 79 17.48 -0.07 -6.56
N TYR A 80 17.51 -0.12 -7.90
CA TYR A 80 18.49 -0.91 -8.65
C TYR A 80 19.94 -0.37 -8.59
N LYS A 81 20.13 0.94 -8.39
CA LYS A 81 21.47 1.54 -8.41
C LYS A 81 22.09 1.67 -7.03
N ASP A 82 21.28 2.00 -6.04
CA ASP A 82 21.75 2.51 -4.75
C ASP A 82 21.33 1.63 -3.56
N MET A 83 20.30 0.78 -3.71
CA MET A 83 19.75 -0.03 -2.60
C MET A 83 20.07 -1.53 -2.70
N TYR A 84 20.02 -2.10 -3.91
CA TYR A 84 20.33 -3.51 -4.20
C TYR A 84 21.62 -3.64 -5.02
#